data_AF-A0A537Q3P9-F1
#
_entry.id   AF-A0A537Q3P9-F1
#
_cell.length_a   1.000
_cell.length_b   1.000
_cell.length_c   1.000
_cell.angle_alpha   90.00
_cell.angle_beta   90.00
_cell.angle_gamma   90.00
#
_symmetry.space_group_name_H-M   'P 1'
#
loop_
_entity.id
_entity.type
_entity.pdbx_description
1 polymer ?
#
loop_
_entity_poly.entity_id
_entity_poly.type
_entity_poly.pdbx_seq_one_letter_code
_entity_poly.pdbx_strand_id
1 'polypeptide(L)'
;MAESHGDKATSAHTEANGREHAFPPFQKDTFASQLVSLAIAFVALYLIVSKIALPRVGSVLDERQGKIDGDLAEAQKLKDASDAALKAYQNELAAARSRAQAIGAETREKLNAASEAERKTLEERLSLKLAEAEKAIAATRTAAMSNVRGIAADAAVAIVQRLTGIAPDGKSVKAAVDASLKG
;
A
#
# COMPACT_ATOMS: atom_id res chain seq x y z
N MET A 1 -40.82 105.77 14.10
CA MET A 1 -42.02 105.38 13.36
C MET A 1 -42.75 104.39 14.24
N ALA A 2 -43.95 104.75 14.69
CA ALA A 2 -44.74 104.01 15.69
C ALA A 2 -45.90 103.30 14.99
N GLU A 3 -46.25 102.11 15.48
CA GLU A 3 -47.59 101.49 15.49
C GLU A 3 -47.49 100.34 16.53
N SER A 4 -48.13 100.35 17.71
CA SER A 4 -49.53 100.51 18.13
C SER A 4 -50.24 99.16 18.40
N HIS A 5 -50.45 98.92 19.72
CA HIS A 5 -51.55 98.19 20.40
C HIS A 5 -51.79 96.68 20.13
N GLY A 6 -52.27 95.85 21.06
CA GLY A 6 -52.76 96.02 22.44
C GLY A 6 -52.74 94.66 23.18
N ASP A 7 -52.41 94.68 24.46
CA ASP A 7 -53.32 94.43 25.60
C ASP A 7 -53.85 92.99 25.72
N LYS A 8 -53.41 92.28 26.77
CA LYS A 8 -54.29 91.47 27.62
C LYS A 8 -53.63 91.20 28.97
N ALA A 9 -54.23 91.81 29.98
CA ALA A 9 -54.09 91.56 31.41
C ALA A 9 -54.01 90.07 31.77
N THR A 10 -53.20 89.74 32.78
CA THR A 10 -53.71 89.28 34.10
C THR A 10 -52.56 89.01 35.07
N SER A 11 -52.52 89.79 36.13
CA SER A 11 -51.76 89.53 37.36
C SER A 11 -52.50 88.54 38.25
N ALA A 12 -51.80 87.60 38.86
CA ALA A 12 -52.15 87.08 40.20
C ALA A 12 -50.95 86.34 40.80
N HIS A 13 -50.11 87.07 41.53
CA HIS A 13 -49.32 86.47 42.61
C HIS A 13 -50.22 86.42 43.85
N THR A 14 -50.45 85.22 44.36
CA THR A 14 -51.05 84.99 45.67
C THR A 14 -49.99 84.37 46.56
N GLU A 15 -49.63 85.09 47.61
CA GLU A 15 -48.84 84.60 48.74
C GLU A 15 -49.65 83.54 49.50
N ALA A 16 -48.99 82.44 49.86
CA ALA A 16 -49.55 81.40 50.73
C ALA A 16 -48.70 81.27 52.00
N ASN A 17 -49.39 81.46 53.13
CA ASN A 17 -48.92 81.33 54.50
C ASN A 17 -48.31 79.96 54.83
N GLY A 18 -47.36 79.98 55.76
CA GLY A 18 -46.61 78.82 56.25
C GLY A 18 -47.45 77.62 56.70
N ARG A 19 -47.26 76.52 55.98
CA ARG A 19 -47.00 75.18 56.53
C ARG A 19 -45.75 74.68 55.81
N GLU A 20 -44.80 74.10 56.51
CA GLU A 20 -43.64 73.43 55.90
C GLU A 20 -44.15 72.29 54.98
N HIS A 21 -44.36 72.59 53.70
CA HIS A 21 -44.54 71.56 52.69
C HIS A 21 -43.16 70.99 52.38
N ALA A 22 -42.77 69.99 53.16
CA ALA A 22 -41.59 69.17 52.89
C ALA A 22 -41.64 68.69 51.43
N PHE A 23 -40.51 68.85 50.73
CA PHE A 23 -40.33 68.50 49.33
C PHE A 23 -40.97 67.11 49.06
N PRO A 24 -41.97 67.00 48.16
CA PRO A 24 -42.80 65.81 48.01
C PRO A 24 -42.06 64.47 47.92
N PRO A 25 -40.90 64.33 47.26
CA PRO A 25 -40.20 63.04 47.15
C PRO A 25 -39.50 62.59 48.44
N PHE A 26 -39.46 63.39 49.52
CA PHE A 26 -38.81 63.03 50.79
C PHE A 26 -39.78 62.90 51.98
N GLN A 27 -41.09 62.81 51.73
CA GLN A 27 -42.08 62.60 52.78
C GLN A 27 -42.07 61.14 53.25
N LYS A 28 -41.74 60.91 54.54
CA LYS A 28 -41.54 59.57 55.14
C LYS A 28 -42.74 58.63 55.01
N ASP A 29 -43.94 59.19 54.92
CA ASP A 29 -45.20 58.45 54.84
C ASP A 29 -45.42 57.75 53.47
N THR A 30 -44.78 58.20 52.39
CA THR A 30 -44.92 57.59 51.05
C THR A 30 -43.85 56.53 50.75
N PHE A 31 -42.79 56.43 51.56
CA PHE A 31 -41.71 55.45 51.35
C PHE A 31 -42.21 54.02 51.45
N ALA A 32 -43.13 53.71 52.35
CA ALA A 32 -43.69 52.37 52.47
C ALA A 32 -44.39 51.93 51.18
N SER A 33 -45.20 52.81 50.57
CA SER A 33 -45.88 52.54 49.31
C SER A 33 -44.89 52.41 48.14
N GLN A 34 -43.89 53.27 48.07
CA GLN A 34 -42.84 53.21 47.05
C GLN A 34 -42.02 51.92 47.14
N LEU A 35 -41.68 51.47 48.36
CA LEU A 35 -40.97 50.21 48.59
C LEU A 35 -41.83 48.99 48.24
N VAL A 36 -43.13 49.02 48.54
CA VAL A 36 -44.07 47.94 48.14
C VAL A 36 -44.21 47.89 46.62
N SER A 37 -44.38 49.04 45.95
CA SER A 37 -44.44 49.11 44.49
C SER A 37 -43.13 48.64 43.83
N LEU A 38 -41.98 49.05 44.39
CA LEU A 38 -40.67 48.60 43.95
C LEU A 38 -40.51 47.08 44.13
N ALA A 39 -40.94 46.53 45.27
CA ALA A 39 -40.88 45.10 45.53
C ALA A 39 -41.75 44.31 44.54
N ILE A 40 -42.97 44.78 44.25
CA ILE A 40 -43.87 44.16 43.26
C ILE A 40 -43.24 44.22 41.86
N ALA A 41 -42.71 45.36 41.45
CA ALA A 41 -42.04 45.51 40.15
C ALA A 41 -40.78 44.64 40.04
N PHE A 42 -39.99 44.55 41.12
CA PHE A 42 -38.80 43.71 41.19
C PHE A 42 -39.15 42.23 41.09
N VAL A 43 -40.17 41.76 41.83
CA VAL A 43 -40.63 40.38 41.75
C VAL A 43 -41.17 40.05 40.36
N ALA A 44 -41.97 40.95 39.76
CA ALA A 44 -42.46 40.78 38.39
C ALA A 44 -41.30 40.67 37.38
N LEU A 45 -40.31 41.56 37.46
CA LEU A 45 -39.11 41.52 36.61
C LEU A 45 -38.30 40.24 36.83
N TYR A 46 -38.09 39.84 38.10
CA TYR A 46 -37.37 38.62 38.46
C TYR A 46 -38.02 37.39 37.84
N LEU A 47 -39.34 37.27 37.92
CA LEU A 47 -40.08 36.16 37.31
C LEU A 47 -39.95 36.16 35.78
N ILE A 48 -39.99 37.32 35.13
CA ILE A 48 -39.80 37.44 33.68
C ILE A 48 -38.37 37.00 33.29
N VAL A 49 -37.35 37.50 33.97
CA VAL A 49 -35.95 37.16 33.69
C VAL A 49 -35.68 35.68 33.95
N SER A 50 -36.14 35.17 35.09
CA SER A 50 -35.97 33.76 35.48
C SER A 50 -36.66 32.82 34.50
N LYS A 51 -37.88 33.16 34.05
CA LYS A 51 -38.69 32.26 33.23
C LYS A 51 -38.50 32.45 31.72
N ILE A 52 -37.91 33.55 31.26
CA ILE A 52 -37.77 33.85 29.82
C ILE A 52 -36.31 34.12 29.42
N ALA A 53 -35.59 34.99 30.12
CA ALA A 53 -34.24 35.39 29.73
C ALA A 53 -33.22 34.27 29.99
N LEU A 54 -33.21 33.71 31.20
CA LEU A 54 -32.32 32.60 31.57
C LEU A 54 -32.48 31.36 30.68
N PRO A 55 -33.70 30.83 30.43
CA PRO A 55 -33.85 29.64 29.58
C PRO A 55 -33.41 29.88 28.13
N ARG A 56 -33.57 31.10 27.59
CA ARG A 56 -33.09 31.43 26.23
C ARG A 56 -31.56 31.42 26.14
N VAL A 57 -30.86 31.88 27.17
CA VAL A 57 -29.39 31.84 27.21
C VAL A 57 -28.91 30.40 27.42
N GLY A 58 -29.57 29.64 28.31
CA GLY A 58 -29.33 28.22 28.51
C GLY A 58 -29.46 27.41 27.22
N SER A 59 -30.54 27.61 26.45
CA SER A 59 -30.75 26.89 25.19
C SER A 59 -29.66 27.17 24.15
N VAL A 60 -29.11 28.38 24.09
CA VAL A 60 -28.02 28.72 23.15
C VAL A 60 -26.70 28.08 23.59
N LEU A 61 -26.43 28.04 24.91
CA LEU A 61 -25.27 27.34 25.46
C LEU A 61 -25.36 25.85 25.18
N ASP A 62 -26.52 25.24 25.42
CA ASP A 62 -26.77 23.82 25.17
C ASP A 62 -26.66 23.47 23.69
N GLU A 63 -27.19 24.31 22.78
CA GLU A 63 -27.05 24.10 21.34
C GLU A 63 -25.58 24.17 20.89
N ARG A 64 -24.81 25.13 21.40
CA ARG A 64 -23.38 25.24 21.10
C ARG A 64 -22.60 24.04 21.64
N GLN A 65 -22.87 23.64 22.88
CA GLN A 65 -22.23 22.48 23.49
C GLN A 65 -22.55 21.22 22.69
N GLY A 66 -23.82 21.00 22.34
CA GLY A 66 -24.24 19.86 21.52
C GLY A 66 -23.61 19.85 20.12
N LYS A 67 -23.45 21.02 19.49
CA LYS A 67 -22.74 21.13 18.20
C LYS A 67 -21.25 20.78 18.35
N ILE A 68 -20.57 21.33 19.36
CA ILE A 68 -19.16 21.05 19.61
C ILE A 68 -18.95 19.56 19.90
N ASP A 69 -19.76 18.97 20.77
CA ASP A 69 -19.66 17.55 21.11
C ASP A 69 -19.96 16.66 19.89
N GLY A 70 -20.93 17.05 19.07
CA GLY A 70 -21.25 16.40 17.79
C GLY A 70 -20.08 16.44 16.80
N ASP A 71 -19.53 17.64 16.58
CA ASP A 71 -18.39 17.86 15.68
C ASP A 71 -17.15 17.09 16.15
N LEU A 72 -16.88 17.08 17.46
CA LEU A 72 -15.78 16.31 18.06
C LEU A 72 -15.99 14.80 17.92
N ALA A 73 -17.21 14.31 18.14
CA ALA A 73 -17.53 12.89 17.97
C ALA A 73 -17.40 12.47 16.50
N GLU A 74 -17.86 13.29 15.55
CA GLU A 74 -17.70 13.04 14.13
C GLU A 74 -16.23 13.07 13.71
N ALA A 75 -15.46 14.06 14.16
CA ALA A 75 -14.03 14.15 13.90
C ALA A 75 -13.27 12.93 14.43
N GLN A 76 -13.59 12.48 15.66
CA GLN A 76 -12.99 11.28 16.24
C GLN A 76 -13.35 10.03 15.43
N LYS A 77 -14.61 9.88 15.02
CA LYS A 77 -15.05 8.77 14.19
C LYS A 77 -14.35 8.75 12.83
N LEU A 78 -14.19 9.90 12.18
CA LEU A 78 -13.47 10.03 10.91
C LEU A 78 -11.98 9.70 11.08
N LYS A 79 -11.38 10.13 12.19
CA LYS A 79 -10.00 9.78 12.55
C LYS A 79 -9.85 8.27 12.74
N ASP A 80 -10.72 7.65 13.53
CA ASP A 80 -10.67 6.21 13.78
C ASP A 80 -10.88 5.39 12.51
N ALA A 81 -11.81 5.81 11.64
CA ALA A 81 -12.01 5.19 10.33
C ALA A 81 -10.76 5.33 9.43
N SER A 82 -10.12 6.50 9.45
CA SER A 82 -8.89 6.74 8.69
C SER A 82 -7.72 5.90 9.19
N ASP A 83 -7.54 5.83 10.51
CA ASP A 83 -6.49 5.02 11.15
C ASP A 83 -6.73 3.52 10.88
N ALA A 84 -7.98 3.06 10.93
CA ALA A 84 -8.34 1.69 10.59
C ALA A 84 -8.07 1.37 9.10
N ALA A 85 -8.43 2.28 8.19
CA ALA A 85 -8.17 2.14 6.76
C ALA A 85 -6.66 2.12 6.47
N LEU A 86 -5.88 3.00 7.12
CA LEU A 86 -4.43 3.03 6.99
C LEU A 86 -3.79 1.72 7.48
N LYS A 87 -4.24 1.19 8.61
CA LYS A 87 -3.77 -0.09 9.14
C LYS A 87 -4.11 -1.26 8.20
N ALA A 88 -5.33 -1.30 7.67
CA ALA A 88 -5.74 -2.31 6.70
C ALA A 88 -4.87 -2.24 5.43
N TYR A 89 -4.68 -1.05 4.88
CA TYR A 89 -3.82 -0.83 3.71
C TYR A 89 -2.37 -1.27 3.95
N GLN A 90 -1.78 -0.90 5.10
CA GLN A 90 -0.42 -1.32 5.46
C GLN A 90 -0.30 -2.84 5.58
N ASN A 91 -1.29 -3.50 6.19
CA ASN A 91 -1.33 -4.95 6.32
C ASN A 91 -1.45 -5.63 4.94
N GLU A 92 -2.32 -5.13 4.07
CA GLU A 92 -2.47 -5.64 2.70
C GLU A 92 -1.19 -5.47 1.89
N LEU A 93 -0.53 -4.31 2.01
CA LEU A 93 0.74 -4.04 1.35
C LEU A 93 1.85 -4.98 1.85
N ALA A 94 1.94 -5.20 3.16
CA ALA A 94 2.89 -6.15 3.75
C ALA A 94 2.62 -7.59 3.27
N ALA A 95 1.36 -8.02 3.28
CA ALA A 95 0.94 -9.33 2.78
C ALA A 95 1.21 -9.49 1.27
N ALA A 96 0.98 -8.45 0.47
CA ALA A 96 1.29 -8.45 -0.96
C ALA A 96 2.80 -8.58 -1.21
N ARG A 97 3.62 -7.82 -0.49
CA ARG A 97 5.10 -7.93 -0.56
C ARG A 97 5.58 -9.32 -0.16
N SER A 98 5.04 -9.88 0.94
CA SER A 98 5.38 -11.23 1.38
C SER A 98 5.01 -12.29 0.33
N ARG A 99 3.81 -12.18 -0.27
CA ARG A 99 3.39 -13.08 -1.36
C ARG A 99 4.28 -12.96 -2.58
N ALA A 100 4.64 -11.75 -2.99
CA ALA A 100 5.55 -11.55 -4.12
C ALA A 100 6.93 -12.18 -3.89
N GLN A 101 7.49 -12.04 -2.68
CA GLN A 101 8.75 -12.68 -2.31
C GLN A 101 8.64 -14.21 -2.30
N ALA A 102 7.54 -14.75 -1.75
CA ALA A 102 7.28 -16.19 -1.75
C ALA A 102 7.18 -16.75 -3.17
N ILE A 103 6.42 -16.08 -4.06
CA ILE A 103 6.31 -16.47 -5.48
C ILE A 103 7.67 -16.43 -6.17
N GLY A 104 8.48 -15.39 -5.92
CA GLY A 104 9.82 -15.28 -6.47
C GLY A 104 10.74 -16.42 -6.03
N ALA A 105 10.72 -16.75 -4.74
CA ALA A 105 11.49 -17.86 -4.17
C ALA A 105 11.04 -19.21 -4.76
N GLU A 106 9.74 -19.48 -4.74
CA GLU A 106 9.15 -20.73 -5.27
C GLU A 106 9.45 -20.89 -6.77
N THR A 107 9.35 -19.81 -7.55
CA THR A 107 9.65 -19.85 -8.99
C THR A 107 11.13 -20.15 -9.23
N ARG A 108 12.02 -19.53 -8.45
CA ARG A 108 13.46 -19.78 -8.56
C ARG A 108 13.80 -21.23 -8.21
N GLU A 109 13.19 -21.78 -7.17
CA GLU A 109 13.38 -23.18 -6.78
C GLU A 109 12.87 -24.14 -7.86
N LYS A 110 11.67 -23.90 -8.40
CA LYS A 110 11.12 -24.69 -9.51
C LYS A 110 11.99 -24.64 -10.76
N LEU A 111 12.47 -23.45 -11.14
CA LEU A 111 13.36 -23.29 -12.30
C LEU A 111 14.69 -24.01 -12.09
N ASN A 112 15.30 -23.88 -10.91
CA ASN A 112 16.54 -24.59 -10.60
C ASN A 112 16.33 -26.11 -10.67
N ALA A 113 15.24 -26.64 -10.10
CA ALA A 113 14.92 -28.06 -10.17
C ALA A 113 14.69 -28.54 -11.62
N ALA A 114 13.98 -27.75 -12.43
CA ALA A 114 13.76 -28.05 -13.84
C ALA A 114 15.08 -28.03 -14.64
N SER A 115 15.94 -27.03 -14.42
CA SER A 115 17.25 -26.93 -15.08
C SER A 115 18.18 -28.08 -14.69
N GLU A 116 18.20 -28.50 -13.42
CA GLU A 116 18.98 -29.65 -12.98
C GLU A 116 18.46 -30.97 -13.58
N ALA A 117 17.14 -31.14 -13.66
CA ALA A 117 16.55 -32.29 -14.33
C ALA A 117 16.90 -32.31 -15.83
N GLU A 118 16.76 -31.18 -16.52
CA GLU A 118 17.11 -31.07 -17.94
C GLU A 118 18.60 -31.34 -18.17
N ARG A 119 19.49 -30.76 -17.35
CA ARG A 119 20.94 -31.04 -17.40
C ARG A 119 21.24 -32.52 -17.28
N LYS A 120 20.65 -33.22 -16.30
CA LYS A 120 20.85 -34.67 -16.13
C LYS A 120 20.40 -35.44 -17.37
N THR A 121 19.22 -35.14 -17.92
CA THR A 121 18.74 -35.81 -19.14
C THR A 121 19.63 -35.53 -20.35
N LEU A 122 20.19 -34.31 -20.44
CA LEU A 122 21.10 -33.93 -21.50
C LEU A 122 22.44 -34.66 -21.37
N GLU A 123 22.99 -34.74 -20.15
CA GLU A 123 24.22 -35.47 -19.82
C GLU A 123 24.07 -36.96 -20.14
N GLU A 124 22.95 -37.59 -19.77
CA GLU A 124 22.64 -38.98 -20.13
C GLU A 124 22.61 -39.18 -21.66
N ARG A 125 21.88 -38.34 -22.40
CA ARG A 125 21.83 -38.41 -23.86
C ARG A 125 23.20 -38.21 -24.50
N LEU A 126 24.00 -37.30 -23.96
CA LEU A 126 25.32 -36.99 -24.47
C LEU A 126 26.29 -38.15 -24.21
N SER A 127 26.20 -38.78 -23.04
CA SER A 127 26.97 -39.99 -22.72
C SER A 127 26.64 -41.16 -23.67
N LEU A 128 25.36 -41.37 -23.98
CA LEU A 128 24.92 -42.39 -24.94
C LEU A 128 25.46 -42.11 -26.34
N LYS A 129 25.33 -40.86 -26.81
CA LYS A 129 25.87 -40.46 -28.12
C LYS A 129 27.39 -40.62 -28.20
N LEU A 130 28.11 -40.31 -27.12
CA LEU A 130 29.55 -40.53 -27.06
C LEU A 130 29.89 -42.02 -27.16
N ALA A 131 29.20 -42.87 -26.39
CA ALA A 131 29.41 -44.31 -26.45
C ALA A 131 29.11 -44.91 -27.84
N GLU A 132 28.04 -44.44 -28.50
CA GLU A 132 27.72 -44.83 -29.88
C GLU A 132 28.79 -44.38 -30.88
N ALA A 133 29.27 -43.13 -30.75
CA ALA A 133 30.33 -42.60 -31.60
C ALA A 133 31.66 -43.36 -31.40
N GLU A 134 32.02 -43.67 -30.15
CA GLU A 134 33.21 -44.48 -29.83
C GLU A 134 33.11 -45.88 -30.44
N LYS A 135 31.94 -46.53 -30.36
CA LYS A 135 31.69 -47.83 -30.98
C LYS A 135 31.80 -47.75 -32.51
N ALA A 136 31.26 -46.70 -33.14
CA ALA A 136 31.37 -46.48 -34.57
C ALA A 136 32.83 -46.27 -34.99
N ILE A 137 33.59 -45.44 -34.27
CA ILE A 137 35.02 -45.22 -34.50
C ILE A 137 35.81 -46.53 -34.38
N ALA A 138 35.55 -47.34 -33.35
CA ALA A 138 36.20 -48.63 -33.17
C ALA A 138 35.88 -49.61 -34.32
N ALA A 139 34.64 -49.65 -34.78
CA ALA A 139 34.22 -50.47 -35.92
C ALA A 139 34.91 -50.01 -37.22
N THR A 140 34.90 -48.70 -37.51
CA THR A 140 35.58 -48.13 -38.68
C THR A 140 37.08 -48.37 -38.64
N ARG A 141 37.72 -48.24 -37.47
CA ARG A 141 39.14 -48.55 -37.28
C ARG A 141 39.42 -50.03 -37.59
N THR A 142 38.59 -50.94 -37.07
CA THR A 142 38.73 -52.38 -37.31
C THR A 142 38.59 -52.71 -38.80
N ALA A 143 37.58 -52.14 -39.47
CA ALA A 143 37.37 -52.31 -40.90
C ALA A 143 38.54 -51.75 -41.73
N ALA A 144 39.02 -50.55 -41.40
CA ALA A 144 40.18 -49.94 -42.06
C ALA A 144 41.44 -50.81 -41.91
N MET A 145 41.72 -51.31 -40.70
CA MET A 145 42.86 -52.21 -40.46
C MET A 145 42.71 -53.54 -41.22
N SER A 146 41.49 -54.08 -41.32
CA SER A 146 41.23 -55.27 -42.15
C SER A 146 41.49 -55.03 -43.63
N ASN A 147 41.08 -53.86 -44.16
CA ASN A 147 41.35 -53.48 -45.55
C ASN A 147 42.85 -53.31 -45.80
N VAL A 148 43.58 -52.68 -44.88
CA VAL A 148 45.05 -52.57 -44.96
C VAL A 148 45.71 -53.94 -44.99
N ARG A 149 45.27 -54.90 -44.16
CA ARG A 149 45.75 -56.29 -44.20
C ARG A 149 45.52 -56.95 -45.56
N GLY A 150 44.33 -56.76 -46.14
CA GLY A 150 44.01 -57.26 -47.48
C GLY A 150 44.94 -56.70 -48.55
N ILE A 151 45.08 -55.36 -48.59
CA ILE A 151 45.96 -54.67 -49.54
C ILE A 151 47.42 -55.11 -49.37
N ALA A 152 47.89 -55.27 -48.13
CA ALA A 152 49.25 -55.72 -47.85
C ALA A 152 49.48 -57.17 -48.34
N ALA A 153 48.51 -58.07 -48.14
CA ALA A 153 48.57 -59.44 -48.65
C ALA A 153 48.58 -59.47 -50.19
N ASP A 154 47.70 -58.71 -50.83
CA ASP A 154 47.64 -58.63 -52.30
C ASP A 154 48.93 -58.05 -52.90
N ALA A 155 49.48 -57.00 -52.28
CA ALA A 155 50.76 -56.42 -52.67
C ALA A 155 51.92 -57.42 -52.49
N ALA A 156 51.94 -58.17 -51.38
CA ALA A 156 52.95 -59.20 -51.15
C ALA A 156 52.89 -60.33 -52.19
N VAL A 157 51.69 -60.81 -52.55
CA VAL A 157 51.50 -61.80 -53.64
C VAL A 157 52.05 -61.24 -54.95
N ALA A 158 51.69 -60.00 -55.30
CA ALA A 158 52.13 -59.37 -56.55
C ALA A 158 53.66 -59.20 -56.61
N ILE A 159 54.30 -58.82 -55.51
CA ILE A 159 55.76 -58.68 -55.40
C ILE A 159 56.45 -60.04 -55.57
N VAL A 160 55.99 -61.08 -54.86
CA VAL A 160 56.59 -62.42 -54.93
C VAL A 160 56.42 -63.05 -56.31
N GLN A 161 55.23 -62.91 -56.91
CA GLN A 161 54.96 -63.38 -58.26
C GLN A 161 55.86 -62.70 -59.29
N ARG A 162 56.10 -61.38 -59.15
CA ARG A 162 56.98 -60.62 -60.05
C ARG A 162 58.46 -61.01 -59.89
N LEU A 163 58.90 -61.39 -58.68
CA LEU A 163 60.28 -61.79 -58.40
C LEU A 163 60.60 -63.24 -58.78
N THR A 164 59.65 -64.16 -58.56
CA THR A 164 59.87 -65.62 -58.71
C THR A 164 59.25 -66.20 -59.97
N GLY A 165 58.35 -65.45 -60.63
CA GLY A 165 57.59 -65.91 -61.81
C GLY A 165 56.46 -66.89 -61.48
N ILE A 166 56.29 -67.30 -60.22
CA ILE A 166 55.29 -68.27 -59.76
C ILE A 166 54.36 -67.59 -58.76
N ALA A 167 53.05 -67.82 -58.87
CA ALA A 167 52.09 -67.31 -57.91
C ALA A 167 52.20 -68.09 -56.58
N PRO A 168 52.51 -67.42 -55.44
CA PRO A 168 52.59 -68.08 -54.15
C PRO A 168 51.20 -68.49 -53.62
N ASP A 169 51.15 -69.50 -52.75
CA ASP A 169 49.90 -69.93 -52.10
C ASP A 169 49.36 -68.81 -51.19
N GLY A 170 48.12 -68.39 -51.41
CA GLY A 170 47.50 -67.27 -50.71
C GLY A 170 47.32 -67.48 -49.20
N LYS A 171 47.25 -68.74 -48.73
CA LYS A 171 47.21 -69.03 -47.28
C LYS A 171 48.58 -68.78 -46.63
N SER A 172 49.65 -69.22 -47.28
CA SER A 172 51.02 -68.97 -46.81
C SER A 172 51.36 -67.48 -46.72
N VAL A 173 50.95 -66.68 -47.71
CA VAL A 173 51.21 -65.23 -47.73
C VAL A 173 50.42 -64.51 -46.64
N LYS A 174 49.13 -64.85 -46.46
CA LYS A 174 48.33 -64.28 -45.36
C LYS A 174 48.93 -64.59 -43.99
N ALA A 175 49.36 -65.83 -43.77
CA ALA A 175 50.01 -66.22 -42.51
C ALA A 175 51.32 -65.45 -42.26
N ALA A 176 52.13 -65.21 -43.31
CA ALA A 176 53.38 -64.45 -43.22
C ALA A 176 53.13 -62.96 -42.93
N VAL A 177 52.13 -62.34 -43.57
CA VAL A 177 51.73 -60.95 -43.31
C VAL A 177 51.15 -60.80 -41.90
N ASP A 178 50.32 -61.75 -41.44
CA ASP A 178 49.80 -61.75 -40.07
C ASP A 178 50.91 -61.91 -39.02
N ALA A 179 51.96 -62.67 -39.33
CA ALA A 179 53.12 -62.81 -38.45
C ALA A 179 53.93 -61.50 -38.37
N SER A 180 54.10 -60.76 -39.48
CA SER A 180 54.82 -59.48 -39.46
C SER A 180 54.04 -58.34 -38.81
N LEU A 181 52.70 -58.41 -38.77
CA LEU A 181 51.85 -57.43 -38.10
C LEU A 181 51.73 -57.65 -36.58
N LYS A 182 52.22 -58.78 -36.05
CA LYS A 182 52.19 -59.12 -34.61
C LYS A 182 53.55 -58.96 -33.92
N GLY A 183 54.64 -58.79 -34.69
CA GLY A 183 55.99 -58.48 -34.19
C GLY A 183 56.26 -56.99 -34.21
#